data_AF-A0A7S2VKF5-F1
#
_entry.id   AF-A0A7S2VKF5-F1
#
_cell.length_a   1.000
_cell.length_b   1.000
_cell.length_c   1.000
_cell.angle_alpha   90.00
_cell.angle_beta   90.00
_cell.angle_gamma   90.00
#
_symmetry.space_group_name_H-M   'P 1'
#
loop_
_entity.id
_entity.type
_entity.pdbx_description
1 polymer ?
#
loop_
_entity_poly.entity_id
_entity_poly.type
_entity_poly.pdbx_seq_one_letter_code
_entity_poly.pdbx_strand_id
1 'polypeptide(L)'
;VGVTLEQLQALVQESDGGCFSRYLAETLRGQDFASTAWAPSGAGVLGSSLTYAMPAPKDVPEAVRRLVTIPATITGTVKMWLKVSDRADEMIILQHSSTEGFIYSDRFHVEYIYSFRRTDPAEGRLAVRVWARAVWIKPLPWTHSFLKRMVEGEVATETAGQFPKLLRIVEEGCRTG
;
A
#
# COMPACT_ATOMS: atom_id res chain seq x y z
N VAL A 1 -2.21 16.96 6.53
CA VAL A 1 -3.14 16.16 7.36
C VAL A 1 -3.07 16.66 8.79
N GLY A 2 -4.21 16.93 9.42
CA GLY A 2 -4.29 17.46 10.79
C GLY A 2 -4.21 16.37 11.87
N VAL A 3 -3.12 15.61 11.90
CA VAL A 3 -2.86 14.53 12.87
C VAL A 3 -1.39 14.61 13.31
N THR A 4 -1.07 14.11 14.50
CA THR A 4 0.33 14.01 14.95
C THR A 4 0.99 12.71 14.45
N LEU A 5 2.33 12.63 14.54
CA LEU A 5 3.04 11.39 14.20
C LEU A 5 2.70 10.27 15.19
N GLU A 6 2.48 10.60 16.45
CA GLU A 6 2.12 9.66 17.50
C GLU A 6 0.75 9.04 17.24
N GLN A 7 -0.25 9.87 16.90
CA GLN A 7 -1.59 9.40 16.54
C GLN A 7 -1.55 8.52 15.29
N LEU A 8 -0.81 8.95 14.27
CA LEU A 8 -0.66 8.20 13.03
C LEU A 8 0.05 6.87 13.27
N GLN A 9 1.11 6.85 14.08
CA GLN A 9 1.83 5.64 14.43
C GLN A 9 0.92 4.66 15.17
N ALA A 10 0.13 5.13 16.14
CA ALA A 10 -0.83 4.30 16.84
C ALA A 10 -1.86 3.68 15.88
N LEU A 11 -2.46 4.50 15.00
CA LEU A 11 -3.43 4.05 13.99
C LEU A 11 -2.84 3.03 13.00
N VAL A 12 -1.58 3.23 12.59
CA VAL A 12 -0.89 2.28 11.69
C VAL A 12 -0.59 0.95 12.40
N GLN A 13 -0.39 0.99 13.72
CA GLN A 13 0.01 -0.17 14.52
C GLN A 13 -1.16 -0.96 15.14
N GLU A 14 -2.40 -0.60 14.82
CA GLU A 14 -3.58 -1.37 15.23
C GLU A 14 -3.52 -2.83 14.75
N SER A 15 -4.00 -3.75 15.58
CA SER A 15 -3.83 -5.19 15.40
C SER A 15 -4.63 -5.78 14.23
N ASP A 16 -5.64 -5.07 13.75
CA ASP A 16 -6.49 -5.43 12.61
C ASP A 16 -5.99 -4.87 11.27
N GLY A 17 -4.75 -4.35 11.24
CA GLY A 17 -4.16 -3.72 10.06
C GLY A 17 -4.44 -2.23 9.92
N GLY A 18 -5.17 -1.64 10.87
CA GLY A 18 -5.33 -0.20 11.05
C GLY A 18 -5.84 0.53 9.81
N CYS A 19 -5.26 1.70 9.52
CA CYS A 19 -5.70 2.49 8.37
C CYS A 19 -5.55 1.79 7.01
N PHE A 20 -4.64 0.81 6.89
CA PHE A 20 -4.37 0.14 5.61
C PHE A 20 -5.40 -0.95 5.28
N SER A 21 -5.86 -1.73 6.25
CA SER A 21 -6.93 -2.71 6.01
C SER A 21 -8.21 -1.99 5.59
N ARG A 22 -8.56 -0.89 6.27
CA ARG A 22 -9.69 -0.03 5.88
C ARG A 22 -9.50 0.59 4.49
N TYR A 23 -8.30 1.10 4.18
CA TYR A 23 -8.01 1.66 2.87
C TYR A 23 -8.23 0.62 1.76
N LEU A 24 -7.67 -0.58 1.91
CA LEU A 24 -7.83 -1.68 0.95
C LEU A 24 -9.28 -2.16 0.84
N ALA A 25 -10.03 -2.17 1.94
CA ALA A 25 -11.46 -2.48 1.94
C ALA A 25 -12.24 -1.47 1.09
N GLU A 26 -11.97 -0.18 1.25
CA GLU A 26 -12.70 0.87 0.53
C GLU A 26 -12.30 1.02 -0.95
N THR A 27 -11.04 0.74 -1.28
CA THR A 27 -10.52 0.96 -2.63
C THR A 27 -10.56 -0.28 -3.51
N LEU A 28 -10.16 -1.42 -2.96
CA LEU A 28 -10.06 -2.69 -3.69
C LEU A 28 -11.22 -3.64 -3.36
N ARG A 29 -12.14 -3.23 -2.47
CA ARG A 29 -13.18 -4.14 -1.91
C ARG A 29 -12.51 -5.34 -1.22
N GLY A 30 -11.39 -5.07 -0.56
CA GLY A 30 -10.68 -6.05 0.24
C GLY A 30 -11.56 -6.60 1.36
N GLN A 31 -11.40 -7.89 1.62
CA GLN A 31 -12.09 -8.64 2.66
C GLN A 31 -11.15 -9.72 3.22
N ASP A 32 -11.62 -10.46 4.24
CA ASP A 32 -10.88 -11.59 4.82
C ASP A 32 -9.46 -11.21 5.28
N PHE A 33 -9.35 -10.03 5.92
CA PHE A 33 -8.08 -9.48 6.36
C PHE A 33 -7.44 -10.32 7.46
N ALA A 34 -6.15 -10.58 7.33
CA ALA A 34 -5.31 -11.06 8.42
C ALA A 34 -4.02 -10.25 8.48
N SER A 35 -3.70 -9.73 9.66
CA SER A 35 -2.53 -8.89 9.91
C SER A 35 -1.62 -9.54 10.95
N THR A 36 -0.31 -9.40 10.77
CA THR A 36 0.65 -9.73 11.83
C THR A 36 0.91 -8.51 12.70
N ALA A 37 1.09 -8.71 14.00
CA ALA A 37 1.56 -7.65 14.88
C ALA A 37 2.87 -7.02 14.37
N TRP A 38 3.02 -5.71 14.58
CA TRP A 38 4.26 -5.03 14.27
C TRP A 38 5.39 -5.53 15.17
N ALA A 39 6.47 -5.98 14.56
CA ALA A 39 7.62 -6.55 15.28
C ALA A 39 8.94 -5.95 14.79
N PRO A 40 9.98 -5.88 15.64
CA PRO A 40 11.30 -5.43 15.21
C PRO A 40 11.84 -6.27 14.03
N SER A 41 12.32 -5.59 12.99
CA SER A 41 12.93 -6.20 11.78
C SER A 41 14.40 -5.82 11.58
N GLY A 42 14.97 -5.03 12.51
CA GLY A 42 16.37 -4.58 12.52
C GLY A 42 16.51 -3.05 12.45
N ALA A 43 17.62 -2.50 12.94
CA ALA A 43 18.00 -1.08 12.80
C ALA A 43 16.88 -0.03 13.11
N GLY A 44 16.06 -0.30 14.14
CA GLY A 44 14.95 0.57 14.53
C GLY A 44 13.73 0.54 13.59
N VAL A 45 13.64 -0.47 12.72
CA VAL A 45 12.53 -0.67 11.78
C VAL A 45 11.57 -1.72 12.33
N LEU A 46 10.28 -1.40 12.30
CA LEU A 46 9.20 -2.36 12.58
C LEU A 46 8.69 -2.96 11.28
N GLY A 47 8.38 -4.25 11.28
CA GLY A 47 7.81 -4.97 10.15
C GLY A 47 6.43 -5.54 10.49
N SER A 48 5.55 -5.58 9.50
CA SER A 48 4.24 -6.25 9.55
C SER A 48 3.86 -6.79 8.17
N SER A 49 2.90 -7.69 8.13
CA SER A 49 2.32 -8.25 6.92
C SER A 49 0.80 -8.26 7.03
N LEU A 50 0.12 -7.89 5.95
CA LEU A 50 -1.33 -7.90 5.82
C LEU A 50 -1.70 -8.75 4.60
N THR A 51 -2.59 -9.71 4.77
CA THR A 51 -3.19 -10.47 3.67
C THR A 51 -4.68 -10.15 3.56
N TYR A 52 -5.20 -10.19 2.35
CA TYR A 52 -6.61 -9.93 2.06
C TYR A 52 -7.05 -10.63 0.79
N ALA A 53 -8.34 -10.84 0.64
CA ALA A 53 -8.97 -11.26 -0.60
C ALA A 53 -9.67 -10.06 -1.25
N MET A 54 -9.70 -10.00 -2.57
CA MET A 54 -10.44 -8.98 -3.33
C MET A 54 -11.09 -9.60 -4.57
N PRO A 55 -12.22 -9.06 -5.05
CA PRO A 55 -12.78 -9.49 -6.32
C PRO A 55 -11.83 -9.18 -7.48
N ALA A 56 -11.89 -9.97 -8.54
CA ALA A 56 -11.19 -9.66 -9.78
C ALA A 56 -11.50 -8.23 -10.28
N PRO A 57 -10.49 -7.47 -10.75
CA PRO A 57 -10.73 -6.17 -11.34
C PRO A 57 -11.67 -6.31 -12.54
N LYS A 58 -12.71 -5.47 -12.60
CA LYS A 58 -13.66 -5.48 -13.72
C LYS A 58 -13.07 -4.88 -14.98
N ASP A 59 -12.12 -3.96 -14.86
CA ASP A 59 -11.62 -3.16 -15.98
C ASP A 59 -10.25 -3.63 -16.47
N VAL A 60 -10.07 -4.95 -16.56
CA VAL A 60 -8.85 -5.53 -17.13
C VAL A 60 -8.85 -5.32 -18.66
N PRO A 61 -7.79 -4.72 -19.24
CA PRO A 61 -7.70 -4.54 -20.69
C PRO A 61 -7.88 -5.86 -21.45
N GLU A 62 -8.57 -5.83 -22.59
CA GLU A 62 -8.91 -7.04 -23.34
C GLU A 62 -7.67 -7.87 -23.74
N ALA A 63 -6.58 -7.19 -24.11
CA ALA A 63 -5.30 -7.83 -24.41
C ALA A 63 -4.76 -8.64 -23.22
N VAL A 64 -4.97 -8.17 -21.99
CA VAL A 64 -4.58 -8.90 -20.77
C VAL A 64 -5.54 -10.06 -20.55
N ARG A 65 -6.86 -9.86 -20.64
CA ARG A 65 -7.86 -10.94 -20.49
C ARG A 65 -7.65 -12.12 -21.44
N ARG A 66 -7.18 -11.86 -22.67
CA ARG A 66 -6.90 -12.92 -23.66
C ARG A 66 -5.66 -13.76 -23.30
N LEU A 67 -4.79 -13.25 -22.44
CA LEU A 67 -3.56 -13.91 -22.00
C LEU A 67 -3.71 -14.57 -20.62
N VAL A 68 -4.74 -14.19 -19.85
CA VAL A 68 -4.89 -14.64 -18.46
C VAL A 68 -6.29 -15.11 -18.11
N THR A 69 -6.36 -16.26 -17.44
CA THR A 69 -7.52 -16.60 -16.63
C THR A 69 -7.40 -15.86 -15.31
N ILE A 70 -8.30 -14.90 -15.06
CA ILE A 70 -8.35 -14.17 -13.78
C ILE A 70 -9.34 -14.90 -12.88
N PRO A 71 -8.93 -15.39 -11.71
CA PRO A 71 -9.84 -16.03 -10.77
C PRO A 71 -10.85 -15.01 -10.27
N ALA A 72 -12.06 -15.46 -9.90
CA ALA A 72 -13.11 -14.57 -9.40
C ALA A 72 -12.67 -13.76 -8.16
N THR A 73 -11.81 -14.37 -7.35
CA THR A 73 -11.20 -13.78 -6.16
C THR A 73 -9.69 -13.87 -6.27
N ILE A 74 -9.02 -12.79 -5.89
CA ILE A 74 -7.59 -12.61 -5.93
C ILE A 74 -7.09 -12.41 -4.50
N THR A 75 -5.98 -13.05 -4.15
CA THR A 75 -5.32 -12.86 -2.86
C THR A 75 -4.24 -11.79 -2.99
N GLY A 76 -4.31 -10.77 -2.14
CA GLY A 76 -3.28 -9.75 -1.98
C GLY A 76 -2.47 -9.97 -0.70
N THR A 77 -1.18 -9.70 -0.78
CA THR A 77 -0.28 -9.62 0.37
C THR A 77 0.43 -8.27 0.36
N VAL A 78 0.44 -7.57 1.49
CA VAL A 78 1.18 -6.34 1.70
C VAL A 78 2.20 -6.57 2.81
N LYS A 79 3.48 -6.50 2.48
CA LYS A 79 4.55 -6.42 3.48
C LYS A 79 4.84 -4.97 3.77
N MET A 80 4.99 -4.62 5.03
CA MET A 80 5.14 -3.24 5.47
C MET A 80 6.35 -3.12 6.39
N TRP A 81 7.08 -2.03 6.22
CA TRP A 81 8.16 -1.61 7.11
C TRP A 81 7.95 -0.18 7.52
N LEU A 82 8.04 0.08 8.82
CA LEU A 82 7.82 1.36 9.45
C LEU A 82 9.10 1.80 10.14
N LYS A 83 9.53 3.02 9.86
CA LYS A 83 10.60 3.70 10.60
C LYS A 83 10.16 5.08 11.01
N VAL A 84 10.36 5.40 12.28
CA VAL A 84 10.27 6.76 12.80
C VAL A 84 11.68 7.28 12.97
N SER A 85 11.94 8.52 12.55
CA SER A 85 13.22 9.20 12.77
C SER A 85 13.53 9.32 14.26
N ASP A 86 14.81 9.34 14.65
CA ASP A 86 15.22 9.49 16.05
C ASP A 86 14.72 10.81 16.69
N ARG A 87 14.46 11.83 15.86
CA ARG A 87 13.93 13.14 16.28
C ARG A 87 12.40 13.19 16.31
N ALA A 88 11.72 12.09 15.97
CA ALA A 88 10.28 12.02 15.81
C ALA A 88 9.70 13.18 14.97
N ASP A 89 10.40 13.56 13.89
CA ASP A 89 9.96 14.59 12.93
C ASP A 89 9.54 14.02 11.58
N GLU A 90 9.91 12.76 11.31
CA GLU A 90 9.49 12.01 10.13
C GLU A 90 9.14 10.55 10.45
N MET A 91 8.09 10.06 9.80
CA MET A 91 7.73 8.65 9.75
C MET A 91 7.68 8.19 8.30
N ILE A 92 8.37 7.09 8.02
CA ILE A 92 8.41 6.46 6.70
C ILE A 92 7.79 5.08 6.77
N ILE A 93 6.87 4.80 5.85
CA ILE A 93 6.30 3.47 5.64
C ILE A 93 6.66 3.01 4.23
N LEU A 94 7.38 1.90 4.13
CA LEU A 94 7.60 1.18 2.89
C LEU A 94 6.59 0.03 2.82
N GLN A 95 5.89 -0.12 1.69
CA GLN A 95 5.03 -1.26 1.43
C GLN A 95 5.43 -1.97 0.16
N HIS A 96 5.44 -3.30 0.20
CA HIS A 96 5.48 -4.16 -0.97
C HIS A 96 4.16 -4.88 -1.08
N SER A 97 3.38 -4.53 -2.10
CA SER A 97 2.13 -5.18 -2.42
C SER A 97 2.33 -6.18 -3.55
N SER A 98 2.02 -7.42 -3.26
CA SER A 98 2.00 -8.52 -4.23
C SER A 98 0.59 -9.07 -4.31
N THR A 99 0.26 -9.59 -5.47
CA THR A 99 -1.07 -10.09 -5.76
C THR A 99 -0.93 -11.42 -6.49
N GLU A 100 -1.62 -12.45 -6.06
CA GLU A 100 -1.50 -13.80 -6.60
C GLU A 100 -2.59 -14.12 -7.62
N GLY A 101 -2.36 -15.10 -8.49
CA GLY A 101 -3.42 -15.66 -9.34
C GLY A 101 -3.62 -14.99 -10.70
N PHE A 102 -2.72 -14.10 -11.15
CA PHE A 102 -2.67 -13.64 -12.54
C PHE A 102 -1.28 -13.86 -13.16
N ILE A 103 -1.18 -13.83 -14.50
CA ILE A 103 0.09 -14.07 -15.18
C ILE A 103 1.14 -13.06 -14.77
N TYR A 104 2.35 -13.53 -14.52
CA TYR A 104 3.50 -12.71 -14.12
C TYR A 104 3.35 -11.99 -12.78
N SER A 105 2.35 -12.35 -11.96
CA SER A 105 2.26 -11.95 -10.54
C SER A 105 3.53 -12.23 -9.75
N ASP A 106 4.25 -13.29 -10.10
CA ASP A 106 5.53 -13.67 -9.49
C ASP A 106 6.74 -12.89 -10.05
N ARG A 107 6.53 -11.95 -10.98
CA ARG A 107 7.59 -11.20 -11.67
C ARG A 107 7.68 -9.75 -11.26
N PHE A 108 6.72 -9.22 -10.51
CA PHE A 108 6.78 -7.88 -9.95
C PHE A 108 6.00 -7.77 -8.64
N HIS A 109 6.25 -6.69 -7.91
CA HIS A 109 5.37 -6.20 -6.86
C HIS A 109 5.19 -4.69 -7.05
N VAL A 110 4.19 -4.11 -6.41
CA VAL A 110 4.05 -2.66 -6.32
C VAL A 110 4.70 -2.20 -5.03
N GLU A 111 5.64 -1.26 -5.15
CA GLU A 111 6.27 -0.62 -4.01
C GLU A 111 5.63 0.74 -3.76
N TYR A 112 5.24 0.98 -2.52
CA TYR A 112 4.77 2.29 -2.04
C TYR A 112 5.71 2.78 -0.96
N ILE A 113 6.09 4.06 -1.03
CA ILE A 113 6.82 4.75 0.04
C ILE A 113 5.95 5.91 0.48
N TYR A 114 5.53 5.90 1.73
CA TYR A 114 4.83 7.00 2.37
C TYR A 114 5.80 7.72 3.29
N SER A 115 5.96 9.03 3.12
CA SER A 115 6.67 9.91 4.05
C SER A 115 5.66 10.85 4.69
N PHE A 116 5.64 10.85 6.01
CA PHE A 116 4.86 11.75 6.84
C PHE A 116 5.84 12.59 7.64
N ARG A 117 5.90 13.89 7.37
CA ARG A 117 6.86 14.79 7.98
C ARG A 117 6.16 15.94 8.68
N ARG A 118 6.62 16.30 9.89
CA ARG A 118 6.16 17.49 10.59
C ARG A 118 6.48 18.73 9.76
N THR A 119 5.47 19.60 9.58
CA THR A 119 5.61 20.85 8.81
C THR A 119 6.03 22.00 9.72
N ASP A 120 5.32 22.18 10.84
CA ASP A 120 5.61 23.15 11.89
C ASP A 120 5.23 22.54 13.26
N PRO A 121 6.08 22.62 14.30
CA PRO A 121 5.74 22.21 15.66
C PRO A 121 4.48 22.84 16.23
N ALA A 122 4.14 24.08 15.84
CA ALA A 122 2.99 24.81 16.37
C ALA A 122 1.65 24.38 15.75
N GLU A 123 1.66 23.85 14.52
CA GLU A 123 0.42 23.56 13.79
C GLU A 123 -0.09 22.12 13.96
N GLY A 124 0.73 21.20 14.48
CA GLY A 124 0.33 19.80 14.66
C GLY A 124 -0.04 19.09 13.35
N ARG A 125 0.53 19.54 12.21
CA ARG A 125 0.21 19.05 10.87
C ARG A 125 1.36 18.28 10.23
N LEU A 126 0.99 17.25 9.47
CA LEU A 126 1.91 16.47 8.64
C LEU A 126 1.80 16.85 7.17
N ALA A 127 2.96 17.09 6.55
CA ALA A 127 3.15 16.99 5.12
C ALA A 127 3.23 15.51 4.77
N VAL A 128 2.48 15.09 3.76
CA VAL A 128 2.45 13.70 3.32
C VAL A 128 2.89 13.62 1.87
N ARG A 129 3.79 12.69 1.59
CA ARG A 129 4.24 12.34 0.24
C ARG A 129 4.08 10.85 0.04
N VAL A 130 3.69 10.48 -1.17
CA VAL A 130 3.66 9.09 -1.61
C VAL A 130 4.45 8.95 -2.90
N TRP A 131 5.26 7.90 -2.98
CA TRP A 131 5.86 7.42 -4.21
C TRP A 131 5.37 6.00 -4.44
N ALA A 132 5.02 5.69 -5.68
CA ALA A 132 4.60 4.35 -6.05
C ALA A 132 5.28 3.92 -7.35
N ARG A 133 5.68 2.65 -7.43
CA ARG A 133 6.25 2.07 -8.66
C ARG A 133 6.03 0.57 -8.72
N ALA A 134 5.96 0.04 -9.93
CA ALA A 134 6.10 -1.39 -10.14
C ALA A 134 7.59 -1.78 -10.12
N VAL A 135 7.95 -2.75 -9.28
CA VAL A 135 9.31 -3.28 -9.17
C VAL A 135 9.36 -4.67 -9.81
N TRP A 136 10.01 -4.75 -10.96
CA TRP A 136 10.17 -6.00 -11.71
C TRP A 136 11.32 -6.82 -11.14
N ILE A 137 10.99 -7.94 -10.49
CA ILE A 137 11.96 -8.88 -9.92
C ILE A 137 12.44 -9.92 -10.93
N LYS A 138 11.67 -10.14 -12.01
CA LYS A 138 12.05 -11.00 -13.15
C LYS A 138 11.71 -10.28 -14.45
N PRO A 139 12.50 -10.46 -15.53
CA PRO A 139 12.16 -9.88 -16.83
C PRO A 139 10.86 -10.48 -17.35
N LEU A 140 10.05 -9.71 -18.07
CA LEU A 140 8.97 -10.27 -18.87
C LEU A 140 9.52 -10.95 -20.12
N PRO A 141 8.81 -11.94 -20.72
CA PRO A 141 9.11 -12.36 -22.08
C PRO A 141 9.09 -11.16 -23.02
N TRP A 142 10.02 -11.09 -23.97
CA TRP A 142 10.20 -9.92 -24.83
C TRP A 142 8.93 -9.53 -25.60
N THR A 143 8.13 -10.52 -26.00
CA THR A 143 6.83 -10.36 -26.67
C THR A 143 5.78 -9.63 -25.81
N HIS A 144 5.99 -9.56 -24.50
CA HIS A 144 5.05 -8.99 -23.52
C HIS A 144 5.60 -7.74 -22.84
N SER A 145 6.65 -7.13 -23.37
CA SER A 145 7.24 -5.89 -22.85
C SER A 145 6.24 -4.73 -22.73
N PHE A 146 5.17 -4.72 -23.53
CA PHE A 146 4.09 -3.73 -23.42
C PHE A 146 3.32 -3.81 -22.09
N LEU A 147 3.23 -4.99 -21.46
CA LEU A 147 2.60 -5.16 -20.14
C LEU A 147 3.32 -4.34 -19.07
N LYS A 148 4.64 -4.21 -19.17
CA LYS A 148 5.44 -3.43 -18.23
C LYS A 148 4.96 -1.98 -18.15
N ARG A 149 4.83 -1.34 -19.31
CA ARG A 149 4.40 0.05 -19.40
C ARG A 149 2.96 0.24 -18.93
N MET A 150 2.07 -0.73 -19.21
CA MET A 150 0.68 -0.66 -18.73
C MET A 150 0.61 -0.74 -17.21
N VAL A 151 1.30 -1.72 -16.61
CA VAL A 151 1.34 -1.86 -15.13
C VAL A 151 1.95 -0.62 -14.48
N GLU A 152 3.05 -0.11 -15.00
CA GLU A 152 3.70 1.11 -14.46
C GLU A 152 2.79 2.35 -14.57
N GLY A 153 2.06 2.49 -15.68
CA GLY A 153 1.09 3.58 -15.87
C GLY A 153 -0.12 3.46 -14.94
N GLU A 154 -0.62 2.24 -14.75
CA GLU A 154 -1.76 1.96 -13.86
C GLU A 154 -1.39 2.28 -12.41
N VAL A 155 -0.23 1.82 -11.93
CA VAL A 155 0.25 2.11 -10.57
C VAL A 155 0.32 3.61 -10.30
N ALA A 156 0.87 4.39 -11.24
CA ALA A 156 0.94 5.84 -11.08
C ALA A 156 -0.45 6.49 -11.04
N THR A 157 -1.35 6.08 -11.93
CA THR A 157 -2.71 6.62 -12.04
C THR A 157 -3.54 6.28 -10.80
N GLU A 158 -3.53 5.01 -10.38
CA GLU A 158 -4.26 4.53 -9.22
C GLU A 158 -3.77 5.18 -7.93
N THR A 159 -2.45 5.28 -7.75
CA THR A 159 -1.87 5.96 -6.58
C THR A 159 -2.34 7.41 -6.50
N ALA A 160 -2.26 8.16 -7.60
CA ALA A 160 -2.70 9.55 -7.63
C ALA A 160 -4.21 9.69 -7.35
N GLY A 161 -5.03 8.79 -7.91
CA GLY A 161 -6.48 8.82 -7.76
C GLY A 161 -6.98 8.38 -6.39
N GLN A 162 -6.28 7.47 -5.70
CA GLN A 162 -6.74 6.89 -4.44
C GLN A 162 -6.08 7.47 -3.20
N PHE A 163 -4.90 8.08 -3.32
CA PHE A 163 -4.18 8.64 -2.18
C PHE A 163 -5.02 9.60 -1.29
N PRO A 164 -5.89 10.49 -1.83
CA PRO A 164 -6.77 11.31 -0.99
C PRO A 164 -7.68 10.51 -0.05
N LYS A 165 -8.08 9.28 -0.44
CA LYS A 165 -8.89 8.40 0.42
C LYS A 165 -8.10 7.91 1.62
N LEU A 166 -6.82 7.57 1.45
CA LEU A 166 -5.94 7.20 2.57
C LEU A 166 -5.83 8.36 3.56
N LEU A 167 -5.62 9.59 3.06
CA LEU A 167 -5.54 10.77 3.93
C LEU A 167 -6.84 10.97 4.72
N ARG A 168 -8.00 10.83 4.07
CA ARG A 168 -9.30 10.90 4.73
C ARG A 168 -9.43 9.84 5.84
N ILE A 169 -9.07 8.59 5.57
CA ILE A 169 -9.12 7.49 6.55
C ILE A 169 -8.22 7.78 7.75
N VAL A 170 -7.01 8.30 7.52
CA VAL A 170 -6.09 8.69 8.58
C VAL A 170 -6.70 9.81 9.45
N GLU A 171 -7.25 10.85 8.83
CA GLU A 171 -7.87 11.95 9.59
C GLU A 171 -9.07 11.50 10.42
N GLU A 172 -9.88 10.59 9.91
CA GLU A 172 -11.02 10.04 10.64
C GLU A 172 -10.57 9.15 11.80
N GLY A 173 -9.65 8.22 11.56
CA GLY A 173 -9.16 7.29 12.58
C GLY A 173 -8.52 8.00 13.76
N CYS A 174 -7.73 9.05 13.51
CA CYS A 174 -7.09 9.83 14.57
C CYS A 174 -8.04 10.78 15.33
N ARG A 175 -9.28 10.99 14.87
CA ARG A 175 -10.30 11.78 15.59
C ARG A 175 -11.17 10.93 16.51
N THR A 176 -11.28 9.63 16.24
CA THR A 176 -12.19 8.71 16.95
C THR A 176 -11.52 7.89 18.06
N GLY A 177 -10.18 7.91 18.14
CA GLY A 177 -9.38 7.28 19.20
C GLY A 177 -8.84 8.31 20.18
#